data_AF-A0A7J4IBC4-F1
#
_entry.id   AF-A0A7J4IBC4-F1
#
_cell.length_a   1.000
_cell.length_b   1.000
_cell.length_c   1.000
_cell.angle_alpha   90.00
_cell.angle_beta   90.00
_cell.angle_gamma   90.00
#
_symmetry.space_group_name_H-M   'P 1'
#
loop_
_entity.id
_entity.type
_entity.pdbx_description
1 polymer ?
#
loop_
_entity_poly.entity_id
_entity_poly.type
_entity_poly.pdbx_seq_one_letter_code
_entity_poly.pdbx_strand_id
1 'polypeptide(L)'
;MVSLREMKDREYIPHGTYLKLLIGGALSLSKVLFSNPSDLRKLRTIQGSEERYARPKRPYELSPYKEEMRCGATDEKYLRPTLYCNPRAPEVVALAHQLGAFQKTDYEFAKAAFEFVKEKLDLEICGMDSVEETIRRGTGTCFHL
;
A
#
# COMPACT_ATOMS: atom_id res chain seq x y z
N MET A 1 -13.76 -13.53 -1.39
CA MET A 1 -13.69 -13.31 0.07
C MET A 1 -12.85 -14.42 0.66
N VAL A 2 -11.86 -14.06 1.48
CA VAL A 2 -10.97 -14.99 2.19
C VAL A 2 -11.80 -15.73 3.25
N SER A 3 -11.64 -17.06 3.40
CA SER A 3 -12.38 -17.82 4.41
C SER A 3 -11.85 -17.55 5.82
N LEU A 4 -12.68 -17.71 6.87
CA LEU A 4 -12.21 -17.57 8.27
C LEU A 4 -11.05 -18.53 8.61
N ARG A 5 -11.08 -19.74 8.03
CA ARG A 5 -10.01 -20.72 8.16
C ARG A 5 -8.71 -20.19 7.53
N GLU A 6 -8.80 -19.67 6.32
CA GLU A 6 -7.67 -19.07 5.63
C GLU A 6 -7.14 -17.83 6.36
N MET A 7 -7.99 -16.99 6.94
CA MET A 7 -7.56 -15.86 7.77
C MET A 7 -6.77 -16.32 9.00
N LYS A 8 -7.18 -17.42 9.64
CA LYS A 8 -6.46 -18.00 10.77
C LYS A 8 -5.14 -18.61 10.33
N ASP A 9 -5.17 -19.46 9.31
CA ASP A 9 -4.02 -20.21 8.79
C ASP A 9 -2.96 -19.26 8.19
N ARG A 10 -3.39 -18.14 7.61
CA ARG A 10 -2.52 -17.09 7.05
C ARG A 10 -2.23 -15.97 8.06
N GLU A 11 -2.63 -16.10 9.32
CA GLU A 11 -2.38 -15.13 10.40
C GLU A 11 -2.85 -13.69 10.10
N TYR A 12 -3.97 -13.54 9.38
CA TYR A 12 -4.57 -12.24 9.07
C TYR A 12 -5.43 -11.67 10.21
N ILE A 13 -5.63 -12.44 11.28
CA ILE A 13 -6.45 -12.04 12.42
C ILE A 13 -5.66 -10.99 13.24
N PRO A 14 -6.20 -9.77 13.42
CA PRO A 14 -5.52 -8.75 14.22
C PRO A 14 -5.32 -9.20 15.67
N HIS A 15 -4.19 -8.83 16.26
CA HIS A 15 -3.90 -9.14 17.66
C HIS A 15 -4.92 -8.50 18.61
N GLY A 16 -5.23 -9.15 19.73
CA GLY A 16 -6.28 -8.70 20.66
C GLY A 16 -6.10 -7.27 21.17
N THR A 17 -4.86 -6.83 21.37
CA THR A 17 -4.55 -5.43 21.73
C THR A 17 -4.97 -4.44 20.64
N TYR A 18 -4.72 -4.78 19.38
CA TYR A 18 -5.10 -3.96 18.24
C TYR A 18 -6.63 -3.87 18.12
N LEU A 19 -7.33 -4.99 18.30
CA LEU A 19 -8.79 -5.01 18.30
C LEU A 19 -9.39 -4.14 19.41
N LYS A 20 -8.84 -4.20 20.63
CA LYS A 20 -9.26 -3.32 21.75
C LYS A 20 -9.07 -1.84 21.42
N LEU A 21 -7.94 -1.47 20.82
CA LEU A 21 -7.67 -0.10 20.39
C LEU A 21 -8.65 0.37 19.32
N LEU A 22 -8.94 -0.47 18.31
CA LEU A 22 -9.92 -0.15 17.27
C LEU A 22 -11.31 0.08 17.85
N ILE A 23 -11.77 -0.80 18.74
CA ILE A 23 -13.09 -0.67 19.39
C ILE A 23 -13.14 0.60 20.24
N GLY A 24 -12.13 0.84 21.08
CA GLY A 24 -12.07 2.05 21.91
C GLY A 24 -12.04 3.33 21.08
N GLY A 25 -11.26 3.35 19.99
CA GLY A 25 -11.20 4.46 19.05
C GLY A 25 -12.55 4.70 18.35
N ALA A 26 -13.21 3.64 17.89
CA ALA A 26 -14.53 3.74 17.27
C ALA A 26 -15.59 4.28 18.23
N LEU A 27 -15.60 3.83 19.48
CA LEU A 27 -16.54 4.33 20.50
C LEU A 27 -16.28 5.81 20.84
N SER A 28 -15.01 6.19 20.98
CA SER A 28 -14.61 7.58 21.25
C SER A 28 -15.02 8.50 20.09
N LEU A 29 -14.69 8.10 18.85
CA LEU A 29 -15.07 8.85 17.65
C LEU A 29 -16.59 8.96 17.54
N SER A 30 -17.32 7.86 17.73
CA SER A 30 -18.79 7.85 17.72
C SER A 30 -19.36 8.87 18.69
N LYS A 31 -18.85 8.91 19.93
CA LYS A 31 -19.26 9.90 20.93
C LYS A 31 -19.05 11.34 20.43
N VAL A 32 -17.88 11.65 19.88
CA VAL A 32 -17.58 13.00 19.35
C VAL A 32 -18.53 13.37 18.21
N LEU A 33 -18.78 12.44 17.29
CA LEU A 33 -19.70 12.64 16.17
C LEU A 33 -21.12 12.94 16.64
N PHE A 34 -21.61 12.20 17.66
CA PHE A 34 -22.94 12.43 18.22
C PHE A 34 -23.03 13.72 19.05
N SER A 35 -21.96 14.09 19.77
CA SER A 35 -21.96 15.29 20.61
C SER A 35 -21.75 16.60 19.84
N ASN A 36 -21.21 16.58 18.61
CA ASN A 36 -20.85 17.78 17.84
C ASN A 36 -21.45 17.81 16.42
N PRO A 37 -22.78 17.74 16.25
CA PRO A 37 -23.42 17.64 14.94
C PRO A 37 -23.26 18.90 14.07
N SER A 38 -23.10 20.09 14.69
CA SER A 38 -22.87 21.35 13.97
C SER A 38 -21.52 21.38 13.26
N ASP A 39 -20.48 20.83 13.87
CA ASP A 39 -19.14 20.81 13.30
C ASP A 39 -19.05 19.78 12.16
N LEU A 40 -19.79 18.68 12.26
CA LEU A 40 -19.95 17.75 11.15
C LEU A 40 -20.62 18.39 9.93
N ARG A 41 -21.58 19.29 10.12
CA ARG A 41 -22.19 20.04 9.00
C ARG A 41 -21.18 20.98 8.34
N LYS A 42 -20.32 21.65 9.12
CA LYS A 42 -19.25 22.51 8.58
C LYS A 42 -18.27 21.72 7.71
N LEU A 43 -17.85 20.53 8.14
CA LEU A 43 -16.94 19.66 7.39
C LEU A 43 -17.48 19.19 6.02
N ARG A 44 -18.81 19.18 5.83
CA ARG A 44 -19.42 18.84 4.53
C ARG A 44 -19.35 19.97 3.52
N THR A 45 -19.00 21.18 3.95
CA THR A 45 -19.00 22.36 3.10
C THR A 45 -17.56 22.64 2.67
N ILE A 46 -17.12 21.98 1.61
CA ILE A 46 -15.83 22.28 0.98
C ILE A 46 -16.04 23.58 0.19
N GLN A 47 -15.46 24.69 0.68
CA GLN A 47 -15.51 25.96 -0.04
C GLN A 47 -14.79 25.77 -1.39
N GLY A 48 -15.51 25.97 -2.49
CA GLY A 48 -15.07 25.61 -3.84
C GLY A 48 -13.95 26.48 -4.44
N SER A 49 -13.21 27.22 -3.63
CA SER A 49 -12.22 28.22 -4.07
C SER A 49 -10.76 27.78 -3.93
N GLU A 50 -10.48 26.56 -3.49
CA GLU A 50 -9.11 26.09 -3.36
C GLU A 50 -8.63 25.42 -4.66
N GLU A 51 -7.42 25.80 -5.09
CA GLU A 51 -6.72 25.09 -6.16
C GLU A 51 -6.62 23.61 -5.80
N ARG A 52 -7.18 22.75 -6.65
CA ARG A 52 -7.14 21.31 -6.41
C ARG A 52 -5.72 20.82 -6.63
N TYR A 53 -5.23 20.02 -5.69
CA TYR A 53 -3.97 19.31 -5.84
C TYR A 53 -3.94 18.54 -7.17
N ALA A 54 -2.96 18.86 -8.01
CA ALA A 54 -2.66 18.12 -9.22
C ALA A 54 -1.50 17.18 -8.94
N ARG A 55 -1.76 15.88 -9.04
CA ARG A 55 -0.74 14.85 -8.82
C ARG A 55 0.41 15.02 -9.83
N PRO A 56 1.68 14.94 -9.38
CA PRO A 56 2.81 14.97 -10.30
C PRO A 56 2.82 13.74 -11.20
N LYS A 57 3.40 13.89 -12.40
CA LYS A 57 3.64 12.74 -13.27
C LYS A 57 4.80 11.93 -12.69
N ARG A 58 4.63 10.61 -12.59
CA ARG A 58 5.70 9.71 -12.13
C ARG A 58 7.01 9.90 -12.92
N PRO A 59 8.18 9.90 -12.26
CA PRO A 59 9.48 10.19 -12.87
C PRO A 59 10.19 8.96 -13.47
N TYR A 60 9.52 7.81 -13.54
CA TYR A 60 10.09 6.56 -14.04
C TYR A 60 9.14 5.89 -15.03
N GLU A 61 9.68 5.04 -15.89
CA GLU A 61 8.92 4.18 -16.79
C GLU A 61 8.81 2.76 -16.22
N LEU A 62 7.73 2.06 -16.56
CA LEU A 62 7.55 0.66 -16.15
C LEU A 62 8.04 -0.23 -17.27
N SER A 63 9.01 -1.09 -16.94
CA SER A 63 9.45 -2.13 -17.86
C SER A 63 8.28 -3.07 -18.17
N PRO A 64 8.13 -3.52 -19.43
CA PRO A 64 7.11 -4.51 -19.76
C PRO A 64 7.46 -5.84 -19.09
N TYR A 65 6.43 -6.51 -18.55
CA TYR A 65 6.56 -7.88 -18.08
C TYR A 65 6.83 -8.81 -19.25
N LYS A 66 7.69 -9.80 -19.02
CA LYS A 66 7.96 -10.89 -19.97
C LYS A 66 7.76 -12.23 -19.27
N GLU A 67 7.21 -13.21 -19.95
CA GLU A 67 6.83 -14.51 -19.37
C GLU A 67 8.02 -15.27 -18.78
N GLU A 68 9.23 -15.06 -19.32
CA GLU A 68 10.47 -15.65 -18.80
C GLU A 68 10.93 -15.04 -17.46
N MET A 69 10.33 -13.94 -17.01
CA MET A 69 10.69 -13.29 -15.75
C MET A 69 10.26 -14.16 -14.56
N ARG A 70 11.25 -14.67 -13.84
CA ARG A 70 11.06 -15.46 -12.62
C ARG A 70 10.36 -14.65 -11.53
N CYS A 71 9.52 -15.30 -10.73
CA CYS A 71 8.91 -14.76 -9.51
C CYS A 71 9.24 -15.68 -8.33
N GLY A 72 9.71 -15.11 -7.22
CA GLY A 72 10.13 -15.86 -6.02
C GLY A 72 9.00 -16.12 -5.02
N ALA A 73 7.75 -15.79 -5.37
CA ALA A 73 6.63 -15.85 -4.44
C ALA A 73 6.17 -17.29 -4.15
N THR A 74 6.38 -17.76 -2.93
CA THR A 74 5.91 -19.07 -2.44
C THR A 74 4.65 -18.91 -1.57
N ASP A 75 4.19 -19.98 -0.92
CA ASP A 75 3.11 -19.91 0.08
C ASP A 75 3.61 -19.65 1.51
N GLU A 76 4.93 -19.55 1.69
CA GLU A 76 5.56 -19.28 2.98
C GLU A 76 5.19 -17.89 3.51
N LYS A 77 5.26 -17.76 4.85
CA LYS A 77 5.05 -16.49 5.51
C LYS A 77 6.08 -15.47 4.99
N TYR A 78 5.61 -14.26 4.66
CA TYR A 78 6.36 -13.17 4.02
C TYR A 78 6.70 -13.33 2.52
N LEU A 79 6.61 -14.53 1.95
CA LEU A 79 6.83 -14.76 0.51
C LEU A 79 5.54 -14.90 -0.30
N ARG A 80 4.41 -15.07 0.39
CA ARG A 80 3.07 -15.13 -0.22
C ARG A 80 2.47 -13.74 -0.48
N PRO A 81 1.56 -13.62 -1.46
CA PRO A 81 0.72 -12.43 -1.61
C PRO A 81 -0.11 -12.12 -0.35
N THR A 82 -0.36 -10.83 -0.14
CA THR A 82 -1.24 -10.28 0.90
C THR A 82 -2.19 -9.25 0.29
N LEU A 83 -3.11 -8.69 1.09
CA LEU A 83 -4.18 -7.80 0.62
C LEU A 83 -3.68 -6.63 -0.25
N TYR A 84 -2.56 -5.99 0.14
CA TYR A 84 -2.02 -4.83 -0.58
C TYR A 84 -0.66 -5.10 -1.24
N CYS A 85 -0.03 -6.24 -0.96
CA CYS A 85 1.27 -6.58 -1.54
C CYS A 85 1.16 -7.90 -2.31
N ASN A 86 1.11 -7.79 -3.64
CA ASN A 86 1.08 -8.94 -4.55
C ASN A 86 2.40 -9.07 -5.33
N PRO A 87 3.35 -9.90 -4.88
CA PRO A 87 4.64 -10.08 -5.55
C PRO A 87 4.54 -10.79 -6.91
N ARG A 88 3.36 -11.34 -7.26
CA ARG A 88 3.11 -12.04 -8.53
C ARG A 88 2.55 -11.11 -9.62
N ALA A 89 2.23 -9.86 -9.28
CA ALA A 89 1.71 -8.92 -10.26
C ALA A 89 2.74 -8.64 -11.36
N PRO A 90 2.36 -8.62 -12.64
CA PRO A 90 3.30 -8.44 -13.76
C PRO A 90 4.21 -7.20 -13.61
N GLU A 91 3.64 -6.07 -13.19
CA GLU A 91 4.38 -4.82 -12.99
C GLU A 91 5.37 -4.89 -11.82
N VAL A 92 5.02 -5.61 -10.75
CA VAL A 92 5.89 -5.84 -9.60
C VAL A 92 7.06 -6.73 -10.00
N VAL A 93 6.78 -7.82 -10.74
CA VAL A 93 7.83 -8.72 -11.23
C VAL A 93 8.77 -8.01 -12.19
N ALA A 94 8.23 -7.23 -13.14
CA ALA A 94 9.02 -6.47 -14.10
C ALA A 94 9.92 -5.44 -13.40
N LEU A 95 9.37 -4.69 -12.43
CA LEU A 95 10.13 -3.74 -11.63
C LEU A 95 11.21 -4.45 -10.79
N ALA A 96 10.89 -5.59 -10.17
CA ALA A 96 11.87 -6.36 -9.39
C ALA A 96 13.06 -6.82 -10.25
N HIS A 97 12.81 -7.32 -11.47
CA HIS A 97 13.87 -7.66 -12.44
C HIS A 97 14.70 -6.44 -12.82
N GLN A 98 14.07 -5.30 -13.10
CA GLN A 98 14.76 -4.04 -13.40
C GLN A 98 15.68 -3.59 -12.25
N LEU A 99 15.28 -3.86 -11.00
CA LEU A 99 16.07 -3.54 -9.81
C LEU A 99 17.18 -4.56 -9.50
N GLY A 100 17.18 -5.71 -10.19
CA GLY A 100 18.22 -6.73 -10.12
C GLY A 100 17.84 -8.02 -9.38
N ALA A 101 16.54 -8.30 -9.22
CA ALA A 101 16.10 -9.60 -8.70
C ALA A 101 16.72 -10.76 -9.50
N PHE A 102 17.16 -11.81 -8.80
CA PHE A 102 17.86 -12.99 -9.37
C PHE A 102 19.22 -12.71 -10.04
N GLN A 103 19.74 -11.49 -9.95
CA GLN A 103 21.05 -11.11 -10.50
C GLN A 103 21.99 -10.55 -9.41
N LYS A 104 21.44 -9.74 -8.51
CA LYS A 104 22.15 -9.15 -7.37
C LYS A 104 22.03 -10.02 -6.12
N THR A 105 22.86 -9.74 -5.11
CA THR A 105 22.67 -10.29 -3.76
C THR A 105 21.38 -9.75 -3.12
N ASP A 106 20.85 -10.46 -2.12
CA ASP A 106 19.62 -10.06 -1.43
C ASP A 106 19.70 -8.64 -0.85
N TYR A 107 20.84 -8.28 -0.26
CA TYR A 107 21.07 -6.94 0.28
C TYR A 107 21.08 -5.87 -0.81
N GLU A 108 21.78 -6.10 -1.92
CA GLU A 108 21.86 -5.14 -3.02
C GLU A 108 20.52 -4.96 -3.73
N PHE A 109 19.73 -6.02 -3.88
CA PHE A 109 18.37 -5.95 -4.39
C PHE A 109 17.47 -5.15 -3.45
N ALA A 110 17.51 -5.44 -2.14
CA ALA A 110 16.73 -4.71 -1.15
C ALA A 110 17.11 -3.22 -1.10
N LYS A 111 18.42 -2.91 -1.17
CA LYS A 111 18.91 -1.53 -1.25
C LYS A 111 18.42 -0.82 -2.51
N ALA A 112 18.45 -1.49 -3.67
CA ALA A 112 17.95 -0.92 -4.92
C ALA A 112 16.44 -0.65 -4.86
N ALA A 113 15.65 -1.55 -4.27
CA ALA A 113 14.21 -1.33 -4.07
C ALA A 113 13.93 -0.15 -3.13
N PHE A 114 14.66 -0.06 -2.01
CA PHE A 114 14.58 1.07 -1.09
C PHE A 114 14.94 2.40 -1.79
N GLU A 115 16.05 2.45 -2.52
CA GLU A 115 16.49 3.64 -3.25
C GLU A 115 15.50 4.02 -4.34
N PHE A 116 14.93 3.04 -5.05
CA PHE A 116 13.89 3.30 -6.03
C PHE A 116 12.69 4.00 -5.39
N VAL A 117 12.15 3.45 -4.31
CA VAL A 117 10.98 4.05 -3.65
C VAL A 117 11.29 5.45 -3.12
N LYS A 118 12.43 5.60 -2.43
CA LYS A 118 12.86 6.87 -1.84
C LYS A 118 13.10 7.98 -2.88
N GLU A 119 13.61 7.63 -4.06
CA GLU A 119 14.04 8.62 -5.08
C GLU A 119 13.05 8.76 -6.24
N LYS A 120 12.07 7.86 -6.38
CA LYS A 120 11.17 7.80 -7.54
C LYS A 120 9.69 7.91 -7.21
N LEU A 121 9.29 7.73 -5.96
CA LEU A 121 7.89 7.89 -5.54
C LEU A 121 7.72 9.15 -4.69
N ASP A 122 6.65 9.89 -4.93
CA ASP A 122 6.33 11.10 -4.16
C ASP A 122 5.37 10.80 -3.00
N LEU A 123 5.52 11.52 -1.89
CA LEU A 123 4.59 11.45 -0.77
C LEU A 123 3.24 12.09 -1.16
N GLU A 124 2.16 11.30 -1.11
CA GLU A 124 0.79 11.76 -1.31
C GLU A 124 -0.12 11.19 -0.22
N ILE A 125 -0.97 12.02 0.37
CA ILE A 125 -2.02 11.56 1.29
C ILE A 125 -3.17 10.98 0.46
N CYS A 126 -3.13 9.66 0.26
CA CYS A 126 -4.14 8.89 -0.47
C CYS A 126 -4.69 7.74 0.39
N GLY A 127 -5.78 7.13 -0.10
CA GLY A 127 -6.32 5.89 0.48
C GLY A 127 -5.35 4.73 0.29
N MET A 128 -5.42 3.72 1.17
CA MET A 128 -4.63 2.49 1.01
C MET A 128 -5.13 1.69 -0.18
N ASP A 129 -4.22 1.28 -1.04
CA ASP A 129 -4.50 0.42 -2.19
C ASP A 129 -3.38 -0.59 -2.46
N SER A 130 -3.47 -1.30 -3.58
CA SER A 130 -2.53 -2.34 -3.92
C SER A 130 -1.21 -1.77 -4.42
N VAL A 131 -0.13 -2.55 -4.28
CA VAL A 131 1.21 -2.18 -4.76
C VAL A 131 1.22 -1.85 -6.26
N GLU A 132 0.38 -2.51 -7.07
CA GLU A 132 0.22 -2.20 -8.49
C GLU A 132 -0.28 -0.77 -8.70
N GLU A 133 -1.30 -0.34 -7.96
CA GLU A 133 -1.82 1.03 -8.04
C GLU A 133 -0.77 2.06 -7.61
N THR A 134 -0.02 1.76 -6.55
CA THR A 134 1.10 2.59 -6.11
C THR A 134 2.16 2.72 -7.19
N ILE A 135 2.56 1.62 -7.82
CA ILE A 135 3.57 1.58 -8.89
C ILE A 135 3.10 2.34 -10.14
N ARG A 136 1.82 2.24 -10.52
CA ARG A 136 1.25 2.99 -11.65
C ARG A 136 1.16 4.49 -11.38
N ARG A 137 0.76 4.83 -10.15
CA ARG A 137 0.55 6.20 -9.70
C ARG A 137 1.87 6.93 -9.47
N GLY A 138 2.87 6.25 -8.93
CA GLY A 138 4.16 6.83 -8.54
C GLY A 138 4.11 7.68 -7.27
N THR A 139 3.06 7.53 -6.46
CA THR A 139 2.91 8.27 -5.20
C THR A 139 2.25 7.41 -4.12
N GLY A 140 2.44 7.78 -2.86
CA GLY A 140 1.72 7.15 -1.76
C GLY A 140 2.07 7.72 -0.40
N THR A 141 1.40 7.20 0.62
CA THR A 141 1.73 7.46 2.04
C THR A 141 2.89 6.59 2.52
N CYS A 142 3.29 6.74 3.78
CA CYS A 142 4.26 5.84 4.45
C CYS A 142 3.86 4.35 4.49
N PHE A 143 2.60 3.99 4.21
CA PHE A 143 2.20 2.59 4.07
C PHE A 143 2.53 2.01 2.70
N HIS A 144 2.79 2.87 1.72
CA HIS A 144 3.10 2.52 0.34
C HIS A 144 4.61 2.67 0.05
N LEU A 145 5.28 3.61 0.73
CA LEU A 145 6.69 3.98 0.54
C LEU A 145 7.65 3.25 1.50
#